data_AF-W2R4G7-F1
#
_entry.id   AF-W2R4G7-F1
#
_cell.length_a   1.000
_cell.length_b   1.000
_cell.length_c   1.000
_cell.angle_alpha   90.00
_cell.angle_beta   90.00
_cell.angle_gamma   90.00
#
_symmetry.space_group_name_H-M   'P 1'
#
loop_
_entity.id
_entity.type
_entity.pdbx_description
1 polymer ?
#
loop_
_entity_poly.entity_id
_entity_poly.type
_entity_poly.pdbx_seq_one_letter_code
_entity_poly.pdbx_strand_id
1 'polypeptide(L)'
;MGAGSGYWARLLQLRSVDVVAYDLHVAGDEGEKEDESDEKERENAKIAATSGEESHGDAEEAQGSGGEEADEEPDDEEEVVEEESGDEEEVEVEQVYWTEVLKGTPKDLRKHADRALFLCYPDDFEDSHESMAMASLCNYAGDTVIHIGELFGQTVCLPGAWGRTSSEEFQTHLAAVYHKVLQVPLPSWHSSIDTLTVWKRTKSSITDGAMYAFIPEDERIDLAAASPSTRHLLLLGNTNTESTTTTTSKKRRRGKNKAKQAEDDEDSELSDNDEKSGGSASKAKKGKQAKGS
;
A
#
# COMPACT_ATOMS: atom_id res chain seq x y z
N MET A 1 4.32 7.50 -10.87
CA MET A 1 5.43 6.63 -11.31
C MET A 1 5.02 5.21 -10.98
N GLY A 2 5.44 4.21 -11.76
CA GLY A 2 4.92 2.84 -11.60
C GLY A 2 3.41 2.79 -11.88
N ALA A 3 2.98 3.35 -13.01
CA ALA A 3 1.56 3.49 -13.34
C ALA A 3 0.91 2.18 -13.82
N GLY A 4 1.70 1.15 -14.14
CA GLY A 4 1.30 -0.07 -14.84
C GLY A 4 0.48 0.25 -16.08
N SER A 5 -0.71 -0.34 -16.15
CA SER A 5 -1.70 -0.09 -17.21
C SER A 5 -2.38 1.29 -17.14
N GLY A 6 -2.05 2.13 -16.15
CA GLY A 6 -2.62 3.48 -16.00
C GLY A 6 -4.01 3.53 -15.37
N TYR A 7 -4.48 2.44 -14.75
CA TYR A 7 -5.82 2.37 -14.12
C TYR A 7 -6.08 3.54 -13.16
N TRP A 8 -5.16 3.77 -12.20
CA TRP A 8 -5.29 4.86 -11.22
C TRP A 8 -5.24 6.24 -11.87
N ALA A 9 -4.37 6.44 -12.86
CA ALA A 9 -4.30 7.68 -13.61
C ALA A 9 -5.63 7.96 -14.32
N ARG A 10 -6.25 6.95 -14.92
CA ARG A 10 -7.58 7.08 -15.54
C ARG A 10 -8.65 7.48 -14.53
N LEU A 11 -8.68 6.87 -13.34
CA LEU A 11 -9.63 7.22 -12.29
C LEU A 11 -9.45 8.65 -11.76
N LEU A 12 -8.21 9.14 -11.71
CA LEU A 12 -7.87 10.51 -11.34
C LEU A 12 -8.34 11.50 -12.42
N GLN A 13 -8.08 11.21 -13.71
CA GLN A 13 -8.56 12.02 -14.83
C GLN A 13 -10.10 12.15 -14.85
N LEU A 14 -10.83 11.07 -14.57
CA LEU A 14 -12.30 11.09 -14.48
C LEU A 14 -12.81 12.01 -13.36
N ARG A 15 -11.96 12.33 -12.38
CA ARG A 15 -12.22 13.32 -11.33
C ARG A 15 -11.62 14.70 -11.64
N SER A 16 -11.25 14.91 -12.91
CA SER A 16 -10.64 16.15 -13.40
C SER A 16 -9.30 16.50 -12.75
N VAL A 17 -8.58 15.49 -12.25
CA VAL A 17 -7.20 15.66 -11.80
C VAL A 17 -6.28 15.64 -13.02
N ASP A 18 -5.43 16.65 -13.14
CA ASP A 18 -4.35 16.66 -14.11
C ASP A 18 -3.24 15.69 -13.65
N VAL A 19 -2.96 14.65 -14.44
CA VAL A 19 -2.03 13.57 -14.10
C VAL A 19 -1.22 13.17 -15.32
N VAL A 20 0.06 12.89 -15.11
CA VAL A 20 0.97 12.34 -16.13
C VAL A 20 1.46 11.02 -15.58
N ALA A 21 1.13 9.94 -16.29
CA ALA A 21 1.47 8.59 -15.90
C ALA A 21 2.79 8.17 -16.55
N TYR A 22 3.68 7.60 -15.74
CA TYR A 22 4.93 7.01 -16.19
C TYR A 22 5.04 5.59 -15.67
N ASP A 23 5.56 4.71 -16.52
CA ASP A 23 5.93 3.35 -16.17
C ASP A 23 7.20 2.91 -16.91
N LEU A 24 7.91 1.93 -16.36
CA LEU A 24 9.07 1.31 -17.01
C LEU A 24 8.62 0.50 -18.24
N HIS A 25 7.48 -0.19 -18.12
CA HIS A 25 6.91 -1.06 -19.14
C HIS A 25 5.65 -0.44 -19.74
N VAL A 26 5.58 -0.34 -21.07
CA VAL A 26 4.42 0.21 -21.77
C VAL A 26 4.04 -0.67 -22.97
N ALA A 27 2.80 -0.52 -23.46
CA ALA A 27 2.29 -1.32 -24.57
C ALA A 27 3.18 -1.18 -25.82
N GLY A 28 3.54 -2.31 -26.44
CA GLY A 28 4.34 -2.35 -27.67
C GLY A 28 5.86 -2.27 -27.46
N ASP A 29 6.32 -2.35 -26.21
CA ASP A 29 7.73 -2.42 -25.84
C ASP A 29 8.14 -3.89 -25.64
N GLU A 30 7.99 -4.70 -26.70
CA GLU A 30 8.63 -6.02 -26.77
C GLU A 30 10.14 -5.82 -27.00
N GLY A 31 10.84 -5.40 -25.96
CA GLY A 31 12.30 -5.33 -25.94
C GLY A 31 12.86 -6.66 -25.46
N GLU A 32 13.58 -7.34 -26.35
CA GLU A 32 14.56 -8.41 -26.14
C GLU A 32 14.76 -8.79 -24.66
N LYS A 33 14.19 -9.93 -24.25
CA LYS A 33 14.68 -10.64 -23.05
C LYS A 33 16.15 -10.99 -23.35
N GLU A 34 17.10 -10.15 -22.95
CA GLU A 34 18.50 -10.56 -22.88
C GLU A 34 18.57 -11.65 -21.80
N ASP A 35 18.81 -12.89 -22.24
CA ASP A 35 19.02 -14.05 -21.38
C ASP A 35 20.23 -13.79 -20.47
N GLU A 36 19.99 -13.24 -19.27
CA GLU A 36 20.97 -13.11 -18.18
C GLU A 36 21.40 -14.48 -17.60
N SER A 37 21.09 -15.59 -18.25
CA SER A 37 21.59 -16.92 -17.89
C SER A 37 23.05 -17.14 -18.28
N ASP A 38 23.57 -16.41 -19.28
CA ASP A 38 24.89 -16.70 -19.87
C ASP A 38 26.08 -15.99 -19.19
N GLU A 39 25.84 -14.97 -18.34
CA GLU A 39 26.94 -14.25 -17.67
C GLU A 39 27.43 -14.96 -16.40
N LYS A 40 26.55 -15.70 -15.70
CA LYS A 40 26.90 -16.42 -14.47
C LYS A 40 27.76 -17.67 -14.71
N GLU A 41 27.64 -18.32 -15.87
CA GLU A 41 28.51 -19.46 -16.22
C GLU A 41 29.95 -19.01 -16.54
N ARG A 42 30.14 -17.80 -17.08
CA ARG A 42 31.47 -17.30 -17.47
C ARG A 42 32.31 -16.82 -16.30
N GLU A 43 31.69 -16.38 -15.21
CA GLU A 43 32.41 -15.95 -14.02
C GLU A 43 32.85 -17.14 -13.15
N ASN A 44 32.01 -18.18 -13.06
CA ASN A 44 32.36 -19.41 -12.33
C ASN A 44 33.47 -20.24 -13.01
N ALA A 45 33.56 -20.20 -14.34
CA ALA A 45 34.65 -20.87 -15.07
C ALA A 45 36.02 -20.17 -14.92
N LYS A 46 36.05 -18.89 -14.54
CA LYS A 46 37.32 -18.13 -14.34
C LYS A 46 37.94 -18.33 -12.96
N ILE A 47 37.14 -18.65 -11.95
CA ILE A 47 37.65 -18.84 -10.58
C ILE A 47 38.23 -20.26 -10.38
N ALA A 48 37.77 -21.24 -11.17
CA ALA A 48 38.26 -22.62 -11.11
C ALA A 48 39.66 -22.84 -11.75
N ALA A 49 40.24 -21.84 -12.42
CA ALA A 49 41.48 -22.00 -13.19
C ALA A 49 42.75 -21.41 -12.56
N THR A 50 42.70 -20.89 -11.31
CA THR A 50 43.91 -20.36 -10.65
C THR A 50 43.95 -20.72 -9.16
N SER A 51 44.53 -21.86 -8.82
CA SER A 51 45.32 -22.04 -7.58
C SER A 51 45.94 -23.45 -7.56
N GLY A 52 47.13 -23.54 -8.15
CA GLY A 52 48.08 -24.62 -7.89
C GLY A 52 49.31 -24.02 -7.20
N GLU A 53 49.66 -24.63 -6.05
CA GLU A 53 51.02 -24.81 -5.51
C GLU A 53 51.73 -23.54 -4.93
N GLU A 54 52.47 -23.53 -3.80
CA GLU A 54 52.92 -24.55 -2.84
C GLU A 54 53.61 -23.90 -1.60
N SER A 55 53.80 -24.70 -0.53
CA SER A 55 55.00 -24.77 0.35
C SER A 55 55.00 -24.28 1.83
N HIS A 56 55.09 -25.31 2.71
CA HIS A 56 56.02 -25.53 3.86
C HIS A 56 55.87 -24.96 5.30
N GLY A 57 55.86 -25.93 6.25
CA GLY A 57 56.56 -25.97 7.56
C GLY A 57 55.75 -25.51 8.80
N ASP A 58 55.75 -26.13 9.98
CA ASP A 58 56.43 -27.29 10.59
C ASP A 58 55.82 -27.54 12.01
N ALA A 59 55.92 -28.78 12.54
CA ALA A 59 55.94 -29.25 13.96
C ALA A 59 54.84 -28.80 14.98
N GLU A 60 54.36 -29.56 15.98
CA GLU A 60 54.77 -30.82 16.63
C GLU A 60 53.62 -31.41 17.52
N GLU A 61 53.91 -32.56 18.13
CA GLU A 61 53.07 -33.61 18.75
C GLU A 61 52.12 -33.29 19.93
N ALA A 62 51.06 -34.12 20.09
CA ALA A 62 50.84 -34.97 21.29
C ALA A 62 49.60 -35.91 21.20
N GLN A 63 49.90 -37.21 21.12
CA GLN A 63 49.28 -38.40 21.76
C GLN A 63 47.76 -38.49 22.08
N GLY A 64 47.16 -39.58 21.59
CA GLY A 64 46.42 -40.52 22.46
C GLY A 64 45.13 -41.17 21.92
N SER A 65 45.23 -42.46 21.54
CA SER A 65 44.26 -43.57 21.71
C SER A 65 42.82 -43.37 21.19
N GLY A 66 42.19 -44.23 20.38
CA GLY A 66 42.39 -45.62 19.96
C GLY A 66 40.99 -46.16 19.62
N GLY A 67 40.85 -46.97 18.55
CA GLY A 67 39.60 -47.63 18.21
C GLY A 67 39.38 -47.75 16.69
N GLU A 68 39.93 -48.81 16.10
CA GLU A 68 39.47 -49.40 14.84
C GLU A 68 38.19 -50.20 15.10
N GLU A 69 37.20 -50.09 14.22
CA GLU A 69 36.53 -51.23 13.57
C GLU A 69 35.88 -50.71 12.28
N ALA A 70 36.07 -51.47 11.22
CA ALA A 70 35.57 -51.23 9.88
C ALA A 70 34.13 -51.72 9.75
N ASP A 71 33.32 -51.05 8.94
CA ASP A 71 32.22 -51.71 8.23
C ASP A 71 31.96 -51.00 6.90
N GLU A 72 31.88 -51.81 5.85
CA GLU A 72 31.71 -51.46 4.44
C GLU A 72 30.23 -51.15 4.12
N GLU A 73 30.06 -50.36 3.05
CA GLU A 73 28.85 -49.80 2.41
C GLU A 73 27.69 -50.81 2.16
N PRO A 74 26.48 -50.32 1.85
CA PRO A 74 26.16 -50.24 0.42
C PRO A 74 25.43 -48.95 -0.04
N ASP A 75 25.73 -48.61 -1.29
CA ASP A 75 25.09 -47.67 -2.20
C ASP A 75 23.55 -47.68 -2.13
N ASP A 76 22.95 -46.55 -1.77
CA ASP A 76 21.54 -46.24 -2.08
C ASP A 76 21.53 -45.37 -3.35
N GLU A 77 21.16 -46.00 -4.47
CA GLU A 77 20.89 -45.33 -5.74
C GLU A 77 19.65 -44.41 -5.58
N GLU A 78 19.86 -43.10 -5.44
CA GLU A 78 18.77 -42.13 -5.52
C GLU A 78 18.23 -42.09 -6.96
N GLU A 79 16.99 -42.57 -7.15
CA GLU A 79 16.23 -42.39 -8.38
C GLU A 79 16.12 -40.90 -8.71
N VAL A 80 16.74 -40.50 -9.81
CA VAL A 80 16.55 -39.20 -10.44
C VAL A 80 15.11 -39.17 -10.97
N VAL A 81 14.22 -38.53 -10.21
CA VAL A 81 12.90 -38.18 -10.71
C VAL A 81 13.10 -37.01 -11.67
N GLU A 82 13.12 -37.31 -12.97
CA GLU A 82 13.01 -36.30 -14.01
C GLU A 82 11.63 -35.64 -13.86
N GLU A 83 11.58 -34.47 -13.22
CA GLU A 83 10.38 -33.63 -13.25
C GLU A 83 10.22 -33.14 -14.68
N GLU A 84 9.28 -33.76 -15.41
CA GLU A 84 8.82 -33.29 -16.70
C GLU A 84 8.39 -31.83 -16.54
N SER A 85 9.15 -30.93 -17.15
CA SER A 85 8.79 -29.52 -17.33
C SER A 85 7.50 -29.48 -18.14
N GLY A 86 6.37 -29.37 -17.44
CA GLY A 86 5.10 -29.08 -18.07
C GLY A 86 5.24 -27.74 -18.80
N ASP A 87 5.13 -27.77 -20.12
CA ASP A 87 4.99 -26.57 -20.94
C ASP A 87 3.72 -25.84 -20.49
N GLU A 88 3.86 -24.92 -19.55
CA GLU A 88 2.82 -23.96 -19.20
C GLU A 88 2.65 -23.06 -20.42
N GLU A 89 1.58 -23.31 -21.18
CA GLU A 89 1.20 -22.49 -22.33
C GLU A 89 1.01 -21.05 -21.84
N GLU A 90 2.01 -20.20 -22.09
CA GLU A 90 2.05 -18.79 -21.69
C GLU A 90 0.92 -18.06 -22.44
N VAL A 91 -0.26 -18.01 -21.83
CA VAL A 91 -1.43 -17.37 -22.43
C VAL A 91 -1.11 -15.87 -22.51
N GLU A 92 -0.83 -15.35 -23.70
CA GLU A 92 -0.66 -13.91 -23.94
C GLU A 92 -1.96 -13.17 -23.56
N VAL A 93 -2.01 -12.68 -22.33
CA VAL A 93 -3.10 -11.83 -21.88
C VAL A 93 -2.82 -10.43 -22.41
N GLU A 94 -3.53 -10.03 -23.47
CA GLU A 94 -3.42 -8.68 -24.05
C GLU A 94 -3.59 -7.63 -22.93
N GLN A 95 -2.50 -6.94 -22.60
CA GLN A 95 -2.49 -6.01 -21.47
C GLN A 95 -3.30 -4.76 -21.82
N VAL A 96 -4.46 -4.60 -21.19
CA VAL A 96 -5.36 -3.45 -21.43
C VAL A 96 -4.82 -2.21 -20.72
N TYR A 97 -4.52 -1.16 -21.48
CA TYR A 97 -4.15 0.16 -20.95
C TYR A 97 -5.38 1.07 -20.80
N TRP A 98 -5.52 1.70 -19.64
CA TRP A 98 -6.69 2.51 -19.28
C TRP A 98 -6.59 3.98 -19.70
N THR A 99 -5.36 4.46 -19.91
CA THR A 99 -5.03 5.82 -20.36
C THR A 99 -3.64 5.79 -20.99
N GLU A 100 -3.24 6.91 -21.61
CA GLU A 100 -1.84 7.13 -22.01
C GLU A 100 -0.90 7.00 -20.79
N VAL A 101 0.06 6.08 -20.91
CA VAL A 101 1.16 5.87 -19.98
C VAL A 101 2.44 6.08 -20.76
N LEU A 102 3.29 6.98 -20.28
CA LEU A 102 4.56 7.30 -20.92
C LEU A 102 5.64 6.33 -20.43
N LYS A 103 6.46 5.81 -21.34
CA LYS A 103 7.68 5.09 -20.96
C LYS A 103 8.61 6.05 -20.23
N GLY A 104 9.09 5.67 -19.04
CA GLY A 104 10.01 6.49 -18.28
C GLY A 104 10.51 5.82 -17.00
N THR A 105 11.47 6.47 -16.38
CA THR A 105 12.15 5.98 -15.18
C THR A 105 11.97 6.98 -14.03
N PRO A 106 12.32 6.62 -12.79
CA PRO A 106 12.38 7.57 -11.67
C PRO A 106 13.14 8.87 -11.99
N LYS A 107 14.15 8.84 -12.86
CA LYS A 107 14.92 10.04 -13.26
C LYS A 107 14.05 11.11 -13.92
N ASP A 108 12.96 10.72 -14.58
CA ASP A 108 12.02 11.63 -15.22
C ASP A 108 11.24 12.49 -14.22
N LEU A 109 11.15 12.09 -12.94
CA LEU A 109 10.50 12.86 -11.89
C LEU A 109 11.12 14.24 -11.66
N ARG A 110 12.41 14.41 -11.98
CA ARG A 110 13.08 15.73 -11.91
C ARG A 110 12.45 16.77 -12.83
N LYS A 111 11.78 16.33 -13.90
CA LYS A 111 11.09 17.19 -14.86
C LYS A 111 9.75 17.73 -14.32
N HIS A 112 9.25 17.17 -13.21
CA HIS A 112 7.91 17.41 -12.67
C HIS A 112 7.95 17.89 -11.22
N ALA A 113 8.94 18.71 -10.85
CA ALA A 113 9.11 19.21 -9.49
C ALA A 113 7.94 20.11 -9.02
N ASP A 114 7.16 20.63 -9.95
CA ASP A 114 5.95 21.44 -9.75
C ASP A 114 4.68 20.62 -9.48
N ARG A 115 4.76 19.28 -9.57
CA ARG A 115 3.61 18.36 -9.44
C ARG A 115 3.79 17.46 -8.23
N ALA A 116 2.69 16.95 -7.69
CA ALA A 116 2.74 15.93 -6.64
C ALA A 116 3.20 14.58 -7.21
N LEU A 117 4.06 13.87 -6.48
CA LEU A 117 4.42 12.49 -6.79
C LEU A 117 3.32 11.56 -6.28
N PHE A 118 2.70 10.79 -7.17
CA PHE A 118 1.74 9.74 -6.82
C PHE A 118 2.36 8.35 -6.99
N LEU A 119 2.35 7.55 -5.93
CA LEU A 119 2.82 6.17 -5.83
C LEU A 119 1.69 5.29 -5.28
N CYS A 120 1.44 4.15 -5.91
CA CYS A 120 0.35 3.25 -5.54
C CYS A 120 0.83 1.81 -5.69
N TYR A 121 0.98 1.09 -4.57
CA TYR A 121 1.61 -0.23 -4.53
C TYR A 121 2.94 -0.32 -5.28
N PRO A 122 3.85 0.67 -5.10
CA PRO A 122 5.02 0.82 -5.95
C PRO A 122 5.97 -0.38 -5.96
N ASP A 123 5.95 -1.23 -4.92
CA ASP A 123 6.88 -2.37 -4.81
C ASP A 123 6.16 -3.74 -4.64
N ASP A 124 4.81 -3.81 -4.81
CA ASP A 124 4.02 -5.03 -4.52
C ASP A 124 4.14 -6.16 -5.58
N PHE A 125 4.64 -5.81 -6.77
CA PHE A 125 4.72 -6.70 -7.94
C PHE A 125 6.07 -6.59 -8.66
N GLU A 126 7.10 -6.07 -7.99
CA GLU A 126 8.43 -6.03 -8.58
C GLU A 126 9.18 -7.31 -8.20
N ASP A 127 9.49 -8.16 -9.19
CA ASP A 127 10.47 -9.25 -9.07
C ASP A 127 11.92 -8.71 -8.98
N SER A 128 12.06 -7.39 -8.87
CA SER A 128 13.31 -6.67 -8.73
C SER A 128 13.69 -6.52 -7.26
N HIS A 129 14.99 -6.63 -6.99
CA HIS A 129 15.55 -6.25 -5.69
C HIS A 129 15.59 -4.71 -5.48
N GLU A 130 15.39 -3.93 -6.53
CA GLU A 130 15.37 -2.47 -6.45
C GLU A 130 13.95 -1.95 -6.21
N SER A 131 13.77 -1.12 -5.18
CA SER A 131 12.47 -0.48 -4.90
C SER A 131 12.22 0.73 -5.82
N MET A 132 11.18 0.63 -6.65
CA MET A 132 10.66 1.75 -7.42
C MET A 132 10.16 2.90 -6.57
N ALA A 133 9.60 2.64 -5.39
CA ALA A 133 9.23 3.67 -4.44
C ALA A 133 10.45 4.50 -4.00
N MET A 134 11.52 3.83 -3.59
CA MET A 134 12.74 4.47 -3.11
C MET A 134 13.46 5.22 -4.23
N ALA A 135 13.61 4.60 -5.40
CA ALA A 135 14.19 5.24 -6.57
C ALA A 135 13.41 6.49 -6.99
N SER A 136 12.07 6.43 -6.95
CA SER A 136 11.19 7.55 -7.22
C SER A 136 11.39 8.69 -6.22
N LEU A 137 11.41 8.37 -4.92
CA LEU A 137 11.57 9.37 -3.87
C LEU A 137 12.91 10.11 -3.96
N CYS A 138 14.01 9.39 -4.25
CA CYS A 138 15.34 9.94 -4.43
C CYS A 138 15.47 10.88 -5.64
N ASN A 139 14.69 10.66 -6.70
CA ASN A 139 14.72 11.49 -7.91
C ASN A 139 13.66 12.59 -7.90
N TYR A 140 12.73 12.56 -6.96
CA TYR A 140 11.66 13.55 -6.88
C TYR A 140 12.13 14.83 -6.17
N ALA A 141 12.09 15.93 -6.91
CA ALA A 141 12.53 17.25 -6.44
C ALA A 141 11.39 18.14 -5.92
N GLY A 142 10.12 17.73 -6.09
CA GLY A 142 8.97 18.46 -5.59
C GLY A 142 8.77 18.32 -4.08
N ASP A 143 7.63 18.76 -3.57
CA ASP A 143 7.39 18.86 -2.13
C ASP A 143 6.28 17.94 -1.60
N THR A 144 5.50 17.31 -2.47
CA THR A 144 4.28 16.59 -2.09
C THR A 144 4.32 15.16 -2.61
N VAL A 145 4.24 14.19 -1.70
CA VAL A 145 4.15 12.77 -2.03
C VAL A 145 2.79 12.24 -1.60
N ILE A 146 2.09 11.58 -2.51
CA ILE A 146 0.86 10.84 -2.26
C ILE A 146 1.21 9.36 -2.40
N HIS A 147 1.02 8.60 -1.33
CA HIS A 147 1.30 7.17 -1.27
C HIS A 147 0.02 6.40 -0.97
N ILE A 148 -0.27 5.38 -1.77
CA ILE A 148 -1.31 4.39 -1.51
C ILE A 148 -0.65 3.04 -1.24
N GLY A 149 -0.95 2.50 -0.05
CA GLY A 149 -0.49 1.19 0.38
C GLY A 149 -0.39 1.10 1.90
N GLU A 150 0.38 0.11 2.35
CA GLU A 150 0.71 -0.15 3.74
C GLU A 150 1.87 0.74 4.21
N LEU A 151 1.92 0.97 5.52
CA LEU A 151 3.01 1.66 6.20
C LEU A 151 3.41 0.88 7.45
N PHE A 152 4.55 1.22 8.04
CA PHE A 152 5.03 0.64 9.30
C PHE A 152 3.92 0.52 10.36
N GLY A 153 3.68 -0.70 10.83
CA GLY A 153 2.69 -1.03 11.85
C GLY A 153 1.24 -0.98 11.36
N GLN A 154 1.00 -0.74 10.07
CA GLN A 154 -0.30 -0.72 9.41
C GLN A 154 -0.36 -1.84 8.37
N THR A 155 -0.20 -3.07 8.84
CA THR A 155 -0.21 -4.26 7.99
C THR A 155 -0.77 -5.48 8.72
N VAL A 156 -1.26 -6.45 7.96
CA VAL A 156 -1.57 -7.81 8.42
C VAL A 156 -0.53 -8.84 7.99
N CYS A 157 0.47 -8.43 7.19
CA CYS A 157 1.55 -9.29 6.74
C CYS A 157 2.47 -9.61 7.92
N LEU A 158 2.76 -10.89 8.13
CA LEU A 158 3.73 -11.36 9.12
C LEU A 158 4.84 -12.12 8.40
N PRO A 159 6.10 -12.08 8.89
CA PRO A 159 6.54 -11.48 10.16
C PRO A 159 6.91 -9.98 10.09
N GLY A 160 6.97 -9.38 8.89
CA GLY A 160 7.44 -8.01 8.70
C GLY A 160 6.45 -6.93 9.13
N ALA A 161 6.93 -5.81 9.69
CA ALA A 161 6.08 -4.71 10.14
C ALA A 161 5.75 -3.68 9.05
N TRP A 162 6.33 -3.83 7.86
CA TRP A 162 6.31 -2.83 6.78
C TRP A 162 5.19 -3.03 5.76
N GLY A 163 4.58 -4.22 5.75
CA GLY A 163 3.66 -4.63 4.69
C GLY A 163 4.39 -5.08 3.42
N ARG A 164 3.63 -5.25 2.35
CA ARG A 164 4.14 -5.74 1.05
C ARG A 164 4.14 -4.69 -0.06
N THR A 165 3.44 -3.57 0.14
CA THR A 165 3.15 -2.64 -0.96
C THR A 165 4.26 -1.62 -1.22
N SER A 166 5.14 -1.39 -0.25
CA SER A 166 6.29 -0.49 -0.37
C SER A 166 7.43 -0.92 0.56
N SER A 167 8.68 -0.70 0.14
CA SER A 167 9.89 -1.14 0.84
C SER A 167 10.12 -0.44 2.20
N GLU A 168 10.81 -1.14 3.11
CA GLU A 168 11.23 -0.61 4.41
C GLU A 168 12.06 0.68 4.25
N GLU A 169 13.01 0.66 3.31
CA GLU A 169 13.92 1.77 3.03
C GLU A 169 13.15 3.00 2.56
N PHE A 170 12.19 2.82 1.64
CA PHE A 170 11.33 3.90 1.18
C PHE A 170 10.54 4.51 2.34
N GLN A 171 9.87 3.68 3.15
CA GLN A 171 9.03 4.14 4.24
C GLN A 171 9.83 4.90 5.31
N THR A 172 11.01 4.37 5.66
CA THR A 172 11.93 5.00 6.59
C THR A 172 12.43 6.34 6.05
N HIS A 173 12.83 6.38 4.77
CA HIS A 173 13.32 7.61 4.16
C HIS A 173 12.20 8.66 4.04
N LEU A 174 11.01 8.27 3.59
CA LEU A 174 9.84 9.14 3.49
C LEU A 174 9.54 9.81 4.83
N ALA A 175 9.52 9.04 5.93
CA ALA A 175 9.27 9.58 7.27
C ALA A 175 10.41 10.44 7.81
N ALA A 176 11.64 10.28 7.32
CA ALA A 176 12.78 11.09 7.73
C ALA A 176 12.85 12.46 7.04
N VAL A 177 12.46 12.54 5.76
CA VAL A 177 12.56 13.77 4.95
C VAL A 177 11.22 14.47 4.67
N TYR A 178 10.10 13.79 4.90
CA TYR A 178 8.75 14.35 4.79
C TYR A 178 7.99 14.14 6.09
N HIS A 179 6.97 14.97 6.30
CA HIS A 179 6.00 14.79 7.38
C HIS A 179 4.63 14.52 6.77
N LYS A 180 3.91 13.59 7.38
CA LYS A 180 2.57 13.22 6.93
C LYS A 180 1.58 14.31 7.33
N VAL A 181 0.76 14.72 6.38
CA VAL A 181 -0.29 15.75 6.56
C VAL A 181 -1.70 15.18 6.41
N LEU A 182 -1.84 14.00 5.79
CA LEU A 182 -3.11 13.30 5.66
C LEU A 182 -2.90 11.78 5.75
N GLN A 183 -3.83 11.10 6.41
CA GLN A 183 -3.99 9.65 6.36
C GLN A 183 -5.47 9.30 6.29
N VAL A 184 -5.86 8.52 5.28
CA VAL A 184 -7.24 8.08 5.04
C VAL A 184 -7.24 6.56 4.83
N PRO A 185 -8.03 5.78 5.60
CA PRO A 185 -8.19 4.36 5.33
C PRO A 185 -8.92 4.15 3.99
N LEU A 186 -8.48 3.17 3.20
CA LEU A 186 -9.13 2.75 1.98
C LEU A 186 -9.77 1.37 2.17
N PRO A 187 -10.78 0.99 1.35
CA PRO A 187 -11.11 -0.42 1.17
C PRO A 187 -9.85 -1.17 0.74
N SER A 188 -9.59 -2.32 1.35
CA SER A 188 -8.34 -3.06 1.13
C SER A 188 -8.60 -4.45 0.59
N TRP A 189 -7.60 -4.99 -0.11
CA TRP A 189 -7.55 -6.43 -0.38
C TRP A 189 -7.41 -7.19 0.94
N HIS A 190 -7.85 -8.44 0.97
CA HIS A 190 -7.83 -9.24 2.22
C HIS A 190 -6.43 -9.44 2.81
N SER A 191 -5.39 -9.24 2.00
CA SER A 191 -3.98 -9.43 2.35
C SER A 191 -3.22 -8.13 2.61
N SER A 192 -3.88 -6.97 2.63
CA SER A 192 -3.23 -5.68 2.89
C SER A 192 -4.11 -4.77 3.76
N ILE A 193 -3.49 -3.77 4.41
CA ILE A 193 -4.19 -2.65 5.03
C ILE A 193 -3.87 -1.37 4.27
N ASP A 194 -4.75 -1.03 3.32
CA ASP A 194 -4.50 0.04 2.39
C ASP A 194 -4.88 1.40 2.97
N THR A 195 -3.94 2.34 2.88
CA THR A 195 -4.15 3.73 3.28
C THR A 195 -3.71 4.68 2.18
N LEU A 196 -4.46 5.76 2.00
CA LEU A 196 -3.98 6.93 1.28
C LEU A 196 -3.30 7.85 2.27
N THR A 197 -2.05 8.18 2.01
CA THR A 197 -1.29 9.16 2.80
C THR A 197 -0.76 10.28 1.93
N VAL A 198 -0.76 11.50 2.47
CA VAL A 198 -0.15 12.67 1.84
C VAL A 198 0.95 13.18 2.75
N TRP A 199 2.09 13.47 2.15
CA TRP A 199 3.31 13.87 2.82
C TRP A 199 3.85 15.14 2.20
N LYS A 200 4.32 16.06 3.04
CA LYS A 200 4.96 17.30 2.61
C LYS A 200 6.41 17.32 3.04
N ARG A 201 7.27 17.87 2.18
CA ARG A 201 8.72 17.91 2.42
C ARG A 201 9.01 18.73 3.67
N THR A 202 9.72 18.13 4.60
CA THR A 202 10.03 18.75 5.89
C THR A 202 11.11 19.80 5.71
N LYS A 203 10.86 21.00 6.27
CA LYS A 203 11.89 22.03 6.40
C LYS A 203 12.66 21.80 7.69
N SER A 204 13.95 22.03 7.67
CA SER A 204 14.78 21.96 8.87
C SER A 204 14.75 23.30 9.61
N SER A 205 14.76 23.26 10.94
CA SER A 205 15.06 24.39 11.81
C SER A 205 16.25 24.04 12.69
N ILE A 206 17.11 25.02 12.98
CA ILE A 206 18.23 24.85 13.90
C ILE A 206 17.92 25.65 15.16
N THR A 207 17.96 24.99 16.31
CA THR A 207 17.74 25.61 17.63
C THR A 207 18.72 24.99 18.61
N ASP A 208 19.43 25.84 19.37
CA ASP A 208 20.43 25.42 20.36
C ASP A 208 21.50 24.44 19.81
N GLY A 209 21.88 24.60 18.54
CA GLY A 209 22.87 23.75 17.88
C GLY A 209 22.37 22.38 17.43
N ALA A 210 21.09 22.06 17.67
CA ALA A 210 20.45 20.85 17.17
C ALA A 210 19.54 21.15 15.97
N MET A 211 19.44 20.18 15.05
CA MET A 211 18.55 20.24 13.89
C MET A 211 17.22 19.55 14.21
N TYR A 212 16.12 20.22 13.91
CA TYR A 212 14.76 19.73 14.13
C TYR A 212 13.94 19.83 12.85
N ALA A 213 12.91 19.01 12.74
CA ALA A 213 11.85 19.19 11.76
C ALA A 213 11.00 20.42 12.12
N PHE A 214 10.87 21.35 11.18
CA PHE A 214 9.89 22.43 11.26
C PHE A 214 8.60 22.01 10.55
N ILE A 215 7.57 21.73 11.33
CA ILE A 215 6.24 21.35 10.84
C ILE A 215 5.25 22.46 11.23
N PRO A 216 4.66 23.19 10.28
CA PRO A 216 3.60 24.18 10.52
C PRO A 216 2.44 23.60 11.32
N GLU A 217 1.80 24.40 12.18
CA GLU A 217 0.72 23.92 13.06
C GLU A 217 -0.48 23.35 12.28
N ASP A 218 -0.79 23.94 11.13
CA ASP A 218 -1.84 23.52 10.21
C ASP A 218 -1.49 22.27 9.39
N GLU A 219 -0.24 21.81 9.44
CA GLU A 219 0.25 20.59 8.78
C GLU A 219 0.49 19.43 9.78
N ARG A 220 0.24 19.64 11.08
CA ARG A 220 0.41 18.59 12.11
C ARG A 220 -0.83 17.70 12.20
N ILE A 221 -0.62 16.39 12.15
CA ILE A 221 -1.66 15.40 12.40
C ILE A 221 -1.93 15.26 13.91
N ASP A 222 -3.20 15.12 14.29
CA ASP A 222 -3.59 14.77 15.65
C ASP A 222 -3.04 13.40 16.06
N LEU A 223 -2.35 13.35 17.20
CA LEU A 223 -1.77 12.12 17.74
C LEU A 223 -2.83 11.19 18.35
N ALA A 224 -4.02 11.70 18.64
CA ALA A 224 -5.09 10.89 19.22
C ALA A 224 -5.69 9.93 18.17
N ALA A 225 -5.21 8.70 18.17
CA ALA A 225 -5.80 7.59 17.43
C ALA A 225 -6.22 6.48 18.40
N ALA A 226 -7.42 5.92 18.20
CA ALA A 226 -7.90 4.80 19.01
C ALA A 226 -8.73 3.84 18.17
N SER A 227 -8.55 2.54 18.42
CA SER A 227 -9.39 1.51 17.85
C SER A 227 -10.82 1.63 18.40
N PRO A 228 -11.84 1.06 17.73
CA PRO A 228 -13.20 1.08 18.23
C PRO A 228 -13.34 0.56 19.68
N SER A 229 -12.51 -0.42 20.09
CA SER A 229 -12.55 -0.99 21.44
C SER A 229 -11.95 -0.08 22.50
N THR A 230 -10.95 0.74 22.17
CA THR A 230 -10.26 1.64 23.13
C THR A 230 -10.67 3.11 23.00
N ARG A 231 -11.53 3.46 22.04
CA ARG A 231 -11.97 4.85 21.78
C ARG A 231 -12.55 5.55 23.02
N HIS A 232 -13.17 4.80 23.93
CA HIS A 232 -13.69 5.34 25.18
C HIS A 232 -12.60 5.97 26.08
N LEU A 233 -11.33 5.56 25.95
CA LEU A 233 -10.22 6.12 26.71
C LEU A 233 -9.89 7.56 26.31
N LEU A 234 -10.22 7.98 25.08
CA LEU A 234 -10.03 9.37 24.65
C LEU A 234 -11.02 10.34 25.32
N LEU A 235 -12.08 9.83 25.95
CA LEU A 235 -13.16 10.63 26.54
C LEU A 235 -12.98 10.90 28.05
N LEU A 236 -11.89 10.40 28.66
CA LEU A 236 -11.69 10.41 30.12
C LEU A 236 -11.54 11.81 30.75
N GLY A 237 -11.51 12.88 29.96
CA GLY A 237 -11.46 14.28 30.43
C GLY A 237 -12.82 15.00 30.53
N ASN A 238 -13.92 14.45 30.01
CA ASN A 238 -15.20 15.16 29.89
C ASN A 238 -16.24 14.82 30.99
N THR A 239 -15.86 14.07 32.03
CA THR A 239 -16.80 13.63 33.08
C THR A 239 -17.20 14.71 34.09
N ASN A 240 -16.80 15.97 33.90
CA ASN A 240 -17.11 17.07 34.83
C ASN A 240 -18.05 18.16 34.29
N THR A 241 -18.82 17.89 33.23
CA THR A 241 -19.90 18.80 32.81
C THR A 241 -21.25 18.09 32.70
N GLU A 242 -22.09 18.40 33.69
CA GLU A 242 -23.55 18.29 33.70
C GLU A 242 -24.21 16.91 33.57
N SER A 243 -24.23 16.18 34.68
CA SER A 243 -25.42 15.39 35.05
C SER A 243 -26.50 16.35 35.57
N THR A 244 -27.15 17.06 34.65
CA THR A 244 -28.36 17.82 34.96
C THR A 244 -29.51 17.28 34.13
N THR A 245 -30.40 16.56 34.83
CA THR A 245 -31.80 16.29 34.46
C THR A 245 -32.06 15.41 33.22
N THR A 246 -32.45 14.16 33.46
CA THR A 246 -33.84 13.71 33.22
C THR A 246 -34.05 12.32 33.81
N THR A 247 -34.65 12.29 35.00
CA THR A 247 -35.32 11.12 35.55
C THR A 247 -36.56 10.81 34.73
N THR A 248 -36.48 9.90 33.75
CA THR A 248 -37.68 9.22 33.26
C THR A 248 -37.94 7.99 34.12
N SER A 249 -38.81 8.20 35.11
CA SER A 249 -39.42 7.20 35.98
C SER A 249 -40.02 6.03 35.20
N LYS A 250 -39.34 4.87 35.19
CA LYS A 250 -39.94 3.59 34.80
C LYS A 250 -40.94 3.16 35.89
N LYS A 251 -42.19 3.62 35.76
CA LYS A 251 -43.31 3.18 36.60
C LYS A 251 -43.57 1.70 36.36
N ARG A 252 -43.08 0.85 37.26
CA ARG A 252 -43.49 -0.55 37.41
C ARG A 252 -45.01 -0.61 37.62
N ARG A 253 -45.79 -0.93 36.58
CA ARG A 253 -47.15 -1.46 36.75
C ARG A 253 -47.07 -2.97 36.87
N ARG A 254 -47.18 -3.44 38.11
CA ARG A 254 -47.47 -4.83 38.48
C ARG A 254 -48.94 -5.08 38.17
N GLY A 255 -49.24 -5.90 37.17
CA GLY A 255 -50.59 -6.32 36.82
C GLY A 255 -50.58 -7.77 36.37
N LYS A 256 -51.05 -8.67 37.24
CA LYS A 256 -51.35 -10.08 36.98
C LYS A 256 -52.51 -10.20 35.97
N ASN A 257 -52.39 -11.12 35.01
CA ASN A 257 -53.40 -12.14 34.59
C ASN A 257 -53.04 -12.59 33.16
N LYS A 258 -52.52 -13.80 32.97
CA LYS A 258 -53.21 -15.11 32.83
C LYS A 258 -53.65 -15.37 31.38
N ALA A 259 -53.12 -16.47 30.86
CA ALA A 259 -53.21 -16.99 29.50
C ALA A 259 -54.63 -17.18 28.94
N LYS A 260 -54.74 -17.08 27.61
CA LYS A 260 -55.57 -17.97 26.76
C LYS A 260 -55.15 -17.86 25.28
N GLN A 261 -54.98 -19.02 24.66
CA GLN A 261 -54.88 -19.30 23.22
C GLN A 261 -56.27 -19.31 22.55
N ALA A 262 -56.24 -19.28 21.20
CA ALA A 262 -57.22 -19.65 20.15
C ALA A 262 -57.38 -18.46 19.16
N GLU A 263 -56.90 -18.58 17.90
CA GLU A 263 -57.65 -19.06 16.69
C GLU A 263 -58.77 -18.07 16.32
N ASP A 264 -59.05 -17.60 15.10
CA ASP A 264 -58.63 -17.84 13.72
C ASP A 264 -59.20 -16.66 12.88
N ASP A 265 -58.96 -16.69 11.57
CA ASP A 265 -59.75 -16.09 10.46
C ASP A 265 -59.31 -14.77 9.79
N GLU A 266 -58.76 -15.01 8.59
CA GLU A 266 -58.87 -14.36 7.26
C GLU A 266 -59.74 -13.11 7.03
N ASP A 267 -59.19 -12.16 6.26
CA ASP A 267 -59.71 -11.68 4.95
C ASP A 267 -58.68 -10.66 4.38
N SER A 268 -58.06 -10.88 3.20
CA SER A 268 -58.45 -10.38 1.86
C SER A 268 -58.72 -8.85 1.83
N GLU A 269 -58.27 -7.99 0.90
CA GLU A 269 -57.75 -8.11 -0.46
C GLU A 269 -57.37 -6.68 -0.96
N LEU A 270 -56.56 -6.59 -2.03
CA LEU A 270 -56.54 -5.55 -3.11
C LEU A 270 -56.07 -4.11 -2.77
N SER A 271 -54.94 -3.61 -3.32
CA SER A 271 -54.73 -3.03 -4.66
C SER A 271 -55.67 -1.87 -5.01
N ASP A 272 -55.15 -0.66 -5.23
CA ASP A 272 -54.97 -0.12 -6.59
C ASP A 272 -54.37 1.29 -6.62
N ASN A 273 -53.81 1.57 -7.79
CA ASN A 273 -53.36 2.83 -8.37
C ASN A 273 -54.20 4.08 -8.01
N ASP A 274 -53.61 5.29 -7.99
CA ASP A 274 -53.44 6.06 -9.23
C ASP A 274 -52.85 7.47 -9.01
N GLU A 275 -52.12 7.87 -10.05
CA GLU A 275 -51.86 9.18 -10.63
C GLU A 275 -52.23 10.53 -9.95
N LYS A 276 -51.32 11.48 -10.25
CA LYS A 276 -51.53 12.82 -10.85
C LYS A 276 -51.30 14.08 -10.00
N SER A 277 -50.27 14.78 -10.49
CA SER A 277 -50.30 16.18 -10.93
C SER A 277 -50.17 17.30 -9.90
N GLY A 278 -49.26 18.21 -10.18
CA GLY A 278 -49.13 19.47 -9.46
C GLY A 278 -47.86 20.23 -9.83
N GLY A 279 -47.73 20.63 -11.10
CA GLY A 279 -46.68 21.56 -11.50
C GLY A 279 -46.89 22.94 -10.89
N SER A 280 -45.80 23.68 -10.67
CA SER A 280 -45.79 25.14 -10.71
C SER A 280 -44.40 25.65 -11.03
N ALA A 281 -44.29 26.20 -12.23
CA ALA A 281 -43.18 27.02 -12.69
C ALA A 281 -43.21 28.39 -12.01
N SER A 282 -42.03 28.95 -11.74
CA SER A 282 -41.87 30.39 -11.55
C SER A 282 -40.75 30.93 -12.43
N LYS A 283 -41.08 32.07 -13.02
CA LYS A 283 -40.57 32.68 -14.24
C LYS A 283 -39.35 33.56 -13.96
N ALA A 284 -38.53 33.70 -14.99
CA ALA A 284 -37.36 34.55 -15.09
C ALA A 284 -37.62 36.06 -14.90
N LYS A 285 -36.55 36.80 -14.53
CA LYS A 285 -36.35 38.18 -14.99
C LYS A 285 -34.88 38.49 -15.25
N LYS A 286 -34.60 38.82 -16.52
CA LYS A 286 -33.37 39.45 -17.05
C LYS A 286 -33.24 40.89 -16.51
N GLY A 287 -32.00 41.32 -16.30
CA GLY A 287 -31.59 42.72 -16.24
C GLY A 287 -30.22 42.90 -16.89
N LYS A 288 -30.18 43.60 -18.03
CA LYS A 288 -29.01 44.05 -18.81
C LYS A 288 -28.65 45.48 -18.37
N GLN A 289 -27.36 45.82 -18.31
CA GLN A 289 -26.73 47.11 -18.74
C GLN A 289 -25.21 46.98 -18.45
N ALA A 290 -24.28 46.99 -19.41
CA ALA A 290 -23.87 47.97 -20.43
C ALA A 290 -22.82 49.00 -19.93
N LYS A 291 -21.57 48.76 -20.35
CA LYS A 291 -20.43 49.63 -20.76
C LYS A 291 -20.30 51.10 -20.29
N GLY A 292 -19.03 51.45 -20.03
CA GLY A 292 -18.43 52.79 -20.05
C GLY A 292 -17.60 52.99 -18.77
N SER A 293 -16.31 53.31 -18.76
CA SER A 293 -15.39 53.85 -19.77
C SER A 293 -13.95 53.48 -19.41
#